data_AF-A0A2V7DK28-F1
#
_entry.id   AF-A0A2V7DK28-F1
#
_cell.length_a   1.000
_cell.length_b   1.000
_cell.length_c   1.000
_cell.angle_alpha   90.00
_cell.angle_beta   90.00
_cell.angle_gamma   90.00
#
_symmetry.space_group_name_H-M   'P 1'
#
loop_
_entity.id
_entity.type
_entity.pdbx_description
1 polymer ?
#
loop_
_entity_poly.entity_id
_entity_poly.type
_entity_poly.pdbx_seq_one_letter_code
_entity_poly.pdbx_strand_id
1 'polypeptide(L)'
;MLTCYLTRRRIGAYLDGALEPRSVGPVETHVAKCARCSTEVDGLRRLQARLRAIAGPAEPDWAGFWPGIVRGIEDARRERRPAAIPAPRRARWADWPRLRWAYGGALAAALLVSIGLWQFVPGPSAPDASVIVRSADTGQPGGSVMVYSTPEKDLTVIWVFGLPREGSTGVE
;
A
#
# COMPACT_ATOMS: atom_id res chain seq x y z
N MET A 1 17.54 -3.87 23.23
CA MET A 1 18.73 -4.19 22.40
C MET A 1 18.91 -3.24 21.22
N LEU A 2 17.93 -3.11 20.30
CA LEU A 2 18.07 -2.25 19.10
C LEU A 2 18.31 -0.76 19.42
N THR A 3 17.58 -0.21 20.39
CA THR A 3 17.75 1.19 20.84
C THR A 3 19.13 1.46 21.42
N CYS A 4 19.71 0.49 22.13
CA CYS A 4 21.07 0.58 22.64
C CYS A 4 22.10 0.57 21.50
N TYR A 5 21.93 -0.31 20.52
CA TYR A 5 22.78 -0.32 19.32
C TYR A 5 22.72 1.00 18.54
N LEU A 6 21.51 1.51 18.29
CA LEU A 6 21.31 2.78 17.58
C LEU A 6 21.88 3.97 18.36
N THR A 7 21.70 3.97 19.69
CA THR A 7 22.26 5.01 20.56
C THR A 7 23.78 4.98 20.52
N ARG A 8 24.41 3.82 20.70
CA ARG A 8 25.87 3.65 20.62
C ARG A 8 26.45 4.21 19.33
N ARG A 9 25.84 3.92 18.19
CA ARG A 9 26.28 4.43 16.88
C ARG A 9 26.18 5.95 16.77
N ARG A 10 25.36 6.60 17.60
CA ARG A 10 25.13 8.06 17.60
C ARG A 10 25.85 8.80 18.72
N ILE A 11 26.53 8.11 19.66
CA ILE A 11 27.17 8.77 20.81
C ILE A 11 28.22 9.80 20.37
N GLY A 12 29.04 9.51 19.36
CA GLY A 12 30.03 10.47 18.85
C GLY A 12 29.39 11.77 18.38
N ALA A 13 28.45 11.67 17.43
CA ALA A 13 27.70 12.82 16.93
C ALA A 13 26.91 13.54 18.02
N TYR A 14 26.41 12.83 19.04
CA TYR A 14 25.77 13.44 20.20
C TYR A 14 26.75 14.29 21.02
N LEU A 15 27.94 13.76 21.31
CA LEU A 15 28.97 14.47 22.07
C LEU A 15 29.54 15.68 21.33
N ASP A 16 29.62 15.60 20.01
CA ASP A 16 30.11 16.68 19.16
C ASP A 16 29.04 17.73 18.82
N GLY A 17 27.80 17.55 19.29
CA GLY A 17 26.68 18.44 18.97
C GLY A 17 26.23 18.38 17.51
N ALA A 18 26.63 17.33 16.78
CA ALA A 18 26.42 17.14 15.34
C ALA A 18 25.16 16.33 15.00
N LEU A 19 24.28 16.06 15.97
CA LEU A 19 22.99 15.42 15.72
C LEU A 19 21.93 16.43 15.27
N GLU A 20 21.08 16.03 14.32
CA GLU A 20 19.83 16.74 14.04
C GLU A 20 19.02 16.97 15.34
N PRO A 21 18.36 18.13 15.50
CA PRO A 21 17.61 18.45 16.72
C PRO A 21 16.58 17.38 17.13
N ARG A 22 15.88 16.79 16.14
CA ARG A 22 14.92 15.70 16.35
C ARG A 22 15.52 14.40 16.91
N SER A 23 16.83 14.21 16.76
CA SER A 23 17.54 12.99 17.15
C SER A 23 18.15 13.07 18.55
N VAL A 24 18.24 14.26 19.14
CA VAL A 24 18.88 14.50 20.45
C VAL A 24 18.04 13.92 21.58
N GLY A 25 16.76 14.30 21.68
CA GLY A 25 15.88 13.86 22.77
C GLY A 25 15.78 12.33 22.96
N PRO A 26 15.63 11.52 21.89
CA PRO A 26 15.65 10.06 22.01
C PRO A 26 16.97 9.49 22.54
N VAL A 27 18.12 10.07 22.15
CA VAL A 27 19.44 9.66 22.63
C VAL A 27 19.59 9.99 24.11
N GLU A 28 19.23 11.21 24.52
CA GLU A 28 19.29 11.64 25.92
C GLU A 28 18.41 10.77 26.82
N THR A 29 17.17 10.51 26.39
CA THR A 29 16.23 9.66 27.12
C THR A 29 16.79 8.25 27.31
N HIS A 30 17.45 7.69 26.29
CA HIS A 30 18.04 6.36 26.39
C HIS A 30 19.28 6.34 27.29
N VAL A 31 20.18 7.30 27.13
CA VAL A 31 21.41 7.42 27.94
C VAL A 31 21.06 7.57 29.42
N ALA A 32 20.03 8.35 29.75
CA ALA A 32 19.56 8.52 31.13
C ALA A 32 19.05 7.22 31.78
N LYS A 33 18.53 6.28 30.97
CA LYS A 33 17.92 5.02 31.47
C LYS A 33 18.81 3.79 31.33
N CYS A 34 19.91 3.88 30.57
CA CYS A 34 20.73 2.73 30.21
C CYS A 34 22.16 2.90 30.75
N ALA A 35 22.49 2.16 31.81
CA ALA A 35 23.81 2.19 32.47
C ALA A 35 24.99 1.94 31.50
N ARG A 36 24.79 1.07 30.50
CA ARG A 36 25.83 0.78 29.50
C ARG A 36 26.10 1.99 28.60
N CYS A 37 25.06 2.69 28.15
CA CYS A 37 25.22 3.84 27.27
C CYS A 37 25.73 5.07 28.03
N SER A 38 25.30 5.30 29.27
CA SER A 38 25.85 6.37 30.12
C SER A 38 27.34 6.16 30.41
N THR A 39 27.74 4.95 30.79
CA THR A 39 29.17 4.62 31.01
C THR A 39 30.04 4.94 29.80
N GLU A 40 29.53 4.65 28.60
CA GLU A 40 30.23 4.91 27.33
C GLU A 40 30.33 6.40 26.99
N VAL A 41 29.23 7.13 27.16
CA VAL A 41 29.20 8.60 27.04
C VAL A 41 30.21 9.23 27.99
N ASP A 42 30.25 8.80 29.26
CA ASP A 42 31.16 9.34 30.27
C ASP A 42 32.62 8.97 29.97
N GLY A 43 32.87 7.76 29.48
CA GLY A 43 34.19 7.32 29.02
C GLY A 43 34.73 8.22 27.91
N LEU A 44 33.91 8.50 26.90
CA LEU A 44 34.28 9.36 25.77
C LEU A 44 34.44 10.82 26.18
N ARG A 45 33.59 11.34 27.09
CA ARG A 45 33.77 12.70 27.66
C ARG A 45 35.11 12.83 28.39
N ARG A 46 35.48 11.85 29.21
CA ARG A 46 36.78 11.84 29.90
C ARG A 46 37.95 11.80 28.92
N LEU A 47 37.84 11.01 27.85
CA LEU A 47 38.84 10.97 26.79
C LEU A 47 38.98 12.33 26.09
N GLN A 48 37.86 12.94 25.66
CA GLN A 48 37.86 14.26 25.04
C GLN A 48 38.48 15.33 25.95
N ALA A 49 38.17 15.31 27.25
CA ALA A 49 38.75 16.23 28.22
C ALA A 49 40.28 16.08 28.31
N ARG A 50 40.79 14.84 28.34
CA ARG A 50 42.24 14.58 28.32
C ARG A 50 42.90 15.04 27.03
N LEU A 51 42.28 14.76 25.88
CA LEU A 51 42.81 15.19 24.58
C LEU A 51 42.88 16.71 24.48
N ARG A 52 41.85 17.43 24.95
CA ARG A 52 41.85 18.90 24.99
C ARG A 52 42.92 19.47 25.91
N ALA A 53 43.16 18.82 27.05
CA ALA A 53 44.22 19.22 27.96
C ALA A 53 45.63 19.07 27.35
N ILE A 54 45.84 18.04 26.52
CA ILE A 54 47.12 17.80 25.83
C ILE A 54 47.28 18.73 24.63
N ALA A 55 46.22 18.91 23.83
CA ALA A 55 46.28 19.68 22.59
C ALA A 55 46.56 21.18 22.82
N GLY A 56 46.21 21.71 23.99
CA GLY A 56 46.33 23.13 24.31
C GLY A 56 45.45 24.03 23.42
N PRO A 57 45.29 25.31 23.76
CA PRO A 57 44.65 26.30 22.90
C PRO A 57 45.64 26.75 21.82
N ALA A 58 45.99 25.86 20.88
CA ALA A 58 46.69 26.26 19.68
C ALA A 58 45.64 26.58 18.61
N GLU A 59 45.40 27.85 18.33
CA GLU A 59 44.61 28.27 17.17
C GLU A 59 45.46 27.96 15.93
N PRO A 60 45.07 26.99 15.08
CA PRO A 60 45.84 26.67 13.89
C PRO A 60 45.80 27.85 12.92
N ASP A 61 46.89 28.10 12.21
CA ASP A 61 46.85 29.05 11.09
C ASP A 61 46.01 28.43 9.94
N TRP A 62 44.76 28.90 9.84
CA TRP A 62 43.80 28.43 8.84
C TRP A 62 43.92 29.13 7.49
N ALA A 63 44.79 30.14 7.35
CA ALA A 63 44.80 31.05 6.18
C ALA A 63 45.01 30.30 4.85
N GLY A 64 45.85 29.25 4.84
CA GLY A 64 46.09 28.45 3.64
C GLY A 64 45.07 27.33 3.39
N PHE A 65 44.39 26.86 4.43
CA PHE A 65 43.50 25.69 4.37
C PHE A 65 42.05 26.06 4.03
N TRP A 66 41.53 27.11 4.67
CA TRP A 66 40.14 27.52 4.54
C TRP A 66 39.72 27.83 3.08
N PRO A 67 40.53 28.51 2.25
CA PRO A 67 40.18 28.75 0.85
C PRO A 67 40.03 27.46 0.02
N GLY A 68 40.72 26.37 0.39
CA GLY A 68 40.55 25.06 -0.23
C GLY A 68 39.20 24.43 0.10
N ILE A 69 38.79 24.50 1.37
CA ILE A 69 37.48 24.01 1.82
C ILE A 69 36.35 24.77 1.12
N VAL A 70 36.41 26.11 1.11
CA VAL A 70 35.36 26.94 0.51
C VAL A 70 35.15 26.56 -0.96
N ARG A 71 36.25 26.46 -1.73
CA ARG A 71 36.19 26.02 -3.13
C ARG A 71 35.58 24.62 -3.27
N GLY A 72 36.01 23.65 -2.47
CA GLY A 72 35.45 22.30 -2.53
C GLY A 72 33.95 22.23 -2.24
N ILE A 73 33.44 23.06 -1.31
CA ILE A 73 32.01 23.16 -1.01
C ILE A 73 31.25 23.79 -2.19
N GLU A 74 31.79 24.86 -2.79
CA GLU A 74 31.20 25.53 -3.95
C GLU A 74 31.14 24.60 -5.17
N ASP A 75 32.21 23.86 -5.43
CA ASP A 75 32.29 22.88 -6.51
C ASP A 75 31.26 21.76 -6.30
N ALA A 76 31.20 21.19 -5.09
CA ALA A 76 30.21 20.17 -4.76
C ALA A 76 28.76 20.69 -4.88
N ARG A 77 28.50 21.97 -4.56
CA ARG A 77 27.18 22.59 -4.78
C ARG A 77 26.89 22.78 -6.27
N ARG A 78 27.89 23.15 -7.07
CA ARG A 78 27.75 23.30 -8.53
C ARG A 78 27.46 21.97 -9.21
N GLU A 79 28.13 20.89 -8.79
CA GLU A 79 27.88 19.54 -9.29
C GLU A 79 26.51 19.00 -8.86
N ARG A 80 26.09 19.28 -7.62
CA ARG A 80 24.75 18.89 -7.12
C ARG A 80 23.64 19.77 -7.62
N ARG A 81 23.93 20.94 -8.18
CA ARG A 81 22.92 21.78 -8.82
C ARG A 81 22.45 21.00 -10.05
N PRO A 82 21.20 20.50 -10.07
CA PRO A 82 20.72 19.79 -11.24
C PRO A 82 20.91 20.74 -12.43
N ALA A 83 21.61 20.26 -13.46
CA ALA A 83 21.72 20.98 -14.71
C ALA A 83 20.32 21.47 -15.04
N ALA A 84 20.16 22.79 -15.19
CA ALA A 84 18.85 23.40 -15.38
C ALA A 84 18.21 22.70 -16.58
N ILE A 85 17.25 21.81 -16.29
CA ILE A 85 16.55 21.08 -17.33
C ILE A 85 15.86 22.17 -18.14
N PRO A 86 16.17 22.34 -19.44
CA PRO A 86 15.47 23.33 -20.25
C PRO A 86 13.98 23.04 -20.12
N ALA A 87 13.24 24.02 -19.60
CA ALA A 87 11.81 23.85 -19.36
C ALA A 87 11.18 23.35 -20.66
N PRO A 88 10.42 22.23 -20.64
CA PRO A 88 9.76 21.76 -21.85
C PRO A 88 8.86 22.90 -22.33
N ARG A 89 9.08 23.34 -23.57
CA ARG A 89 8.26 24.37 -24.24
C ARG A 89 6.80 24.01 -24.02
N ARG A 90 6.14 24.72 -23.10
CA ARG A 90 4.70 24.67 -22.83
C ARG A 90 3.97 25.26 -24.04
N ALA A 91 4.01 24.58 -25.18
CA ALA A 91 3.51 25.09 -26.45
C ALA A 91 2.56 24.11 -27.16
N ARG A 92 2.08 23.04 -26.51
CA ARG A 92 1.13 22.10 -27.12
C ARG A 92 -0.02 21.65 -26.21
N TRP A 93 -0.24 22.27 -25.06
CA TRP A 93 -1.37 21.92 -24.16
C TRP A 93 -2.57 22.87 -24.27
N ALA A 94 -2.45 23.96 -25.04
CA ALA A 94 -3.54 24.91 -25.25
C ALA A 94 -4.67 24.38 -26.17
N ASP A 95 -4.41 23.32 -26.94
CA ASP A 95 -5.41 22.74 -27.87
C ASP A 95 -6.19 21.54 -27.28
N TRP A 96 -5.82 21.09 -26.07
CA TRP A 96 -6.47 19.97 -25.39
C TRP A 96 -7.96 20.17 -25.03
N PRO A 97 -8.46 21.38 -24.67
CA PRO A 97 -9.87 21.51 -24.36
C PRO A 97 -10.75 21.27 -25.60
N ARG A 98 -10.35 21.74 -26.79
CA ARG A 98 -11.14 21.56 -28.03
C ARG A 98 -11.30 20.08 -28.41
N LEU A 99 -10.26 19.29 -28.18
CA LEU A 99 -10.29 17.85 -28.44
C LEU A 99 -11.18 17.10 -27.43
N ARG A 100 -11.20 17.49 -26.16
CA ARG A 100 -12.06 16.88 -25.13
C ARG A 100 -13.55 17.16 -25.35
N TRP A 101 -13.92 18.35 -25.83
CA TRP A 101 -15.31 18.67 -26.16
C TRP A 101 -15.81 17.91 -27.40
N ALA A 102 -14.94 17.66 -28.38
CA ALA A 102 -15.29 16.87 -29.57
C ALA A 102 -15.62 15.41 -29.23
N TYR A 103 -14.82 14.76 -28.37
CA TYR A 103 -15.09 13.39 -27.93
C TYR A 103 -16.30 13.29 -27.01
N GLY A 104 -16.54 14.28 -26.14
CA GLY A 104 -17.72 14.32 -25.26
C GLY A 104 -19.04 14.40 -26.03
N GLY A 105 -19.10 15.21 -27.09
CA GLY A 105 -20.29 15.31 -27.94
C GLY A 105 -20.60 14.01 -28.70
N ALA A 106 -19.58 13.35 -29.24
CA ALA A 106 -19.76 12.09 -29.97
C ALA A 106 -20.28 10.95 -29.06
N LEU A 107 -19.79 10.87 -27.82
CA LEU A 107 -20.23 9.86 -26.85
C LEU A 107 -21.68 10.08 -26.41
N ALA A 108 -22.08 11.33 -26.18
CA ALA A 108 -23.46 11.67 -25.83
C ALA A 108 -24.43 11.35 -26.98
N ALA A 109 -24.07 11.66 -28.23
CA ALA A 109 -24.87 11.33 -29.39
C ALA A 109 -25.02 9.80 -29.58
N ALA A 110 -23.92 9.05 -29.43
CA ALA A 110 -23.95 7.58 -29.50
C ALA A 110 -24.83 6.95 -28.41
N LEU A 111 -24.77 7.47 -27.18
CA LEU A 111 -25.63 7.04 -26.07
C LEU A 111 -27.10 7.29 -26.37
N LEU A 112 -27.47 8.48 -26.86
CA LEU A 112 -28.85 8.82 -27.20
C LEU A 112 -29.38 7.94 -28.35
N VAL A 113 -28.57 7.69 -29.37
CA VAL A 113 -28.93 6.77 -30.47
C VAL A 113 -29.10 5.35 -29.96
N SER A 114 -28.20 4.86 -29.12
CA SER A 114 -28.29 3.51 -28.54
C SER A 114 -29.54 3.33 -27.68
N ILE A 115 -29.88 4.33 -26.85
CA ILE A 115 -31.08 4.31 -26.01
C ILE A 115 -32.34 4.37 -26.89
N GLY A 116 -32.35 5.22 -27.92
CA GLY A 116 -33.43 5.30 -28.89
C GLY A 116 -33.67 3.97 -29.60
N LEU A 117 -32.61 3.31 -30.08
CA LEU A 117 -32.72 1.99 -30.69
C LEU A 117 -33.26 0.94 -29.71
N TRP A 118 -32.81 0.94 -28.44
CA TRP A 118 -33.33 0.02 -27.43
C TRP A 118 -34.82 0.20 -27.13
N GLN A 119 -35.34 1.43 -27.24
CA GLN A 119 -36.76 1.71 -27.02
C GLN A 119 -37.63 1.28 -28.22
N PHE A 120 -37.06 1.23 -29.43
CA PHE A 120 -37.80 0.98 -30.67
C PHE A 120 -37.61 -0.43 -31.25
N VAL A 121 -36.62 -1.20 -30.79
CA VAL A 121 -36.43 -2.59 -31.19
C VAL A 121 -37.07 -3.49 -30.14
N PRO A 122 -38.17 -4.21 -30.45
CA PRO A 122 -38.68 -5.25 -29.56
C PRO A 122 -37.57 -6.30 -29.35
N GLY A 123 -37.14 -6.46 -28.11
CA GLY A 123 -36.14 -7.48 -27.77
C GLY A 123 -36.67 -8.88 -28.10
N PRO A 124 -35.80 -9.84 -28.47
CA PRO A 124 -36.22 -11.22 -28.67
C PRO A 124 -36.83 -11.74 -27.37
N SER A 125 -38.09 -12.18 -27.43
CA SER A 125 -38.78 -12.82 -26.31
C SER A 125 -37.94 -14.00 -25.82
N ALA A 126 -37.46 -13.92 -24.58
CA ALA A 126 -36.75 -15.02 -23.95
C ALA A 126 -37.71 -16.23 -23.81
N PRO A 127 -37.25 -17.47 -24.06
CA PRO A 127 -38.06 -18.66 -23.81
C PRO A 127 -38.38 -18.78 -22.31
N ASP A 128 -39.65 -18.96 -21.98
CA ASP A 128 -40.16 -19.26 -20.64
C ASP A 128 -39.65 -20.63 -20.17
N ALA A 129 -38.41 -20.68 -19.68
CA ALA A 129 -37.95 -21.77 -18.84
C ALA A 129 -38.32 -21.44 -17.38
N SER A 130 -39.62 -21.47 -17.10
CA SER A 130 -40.14 -21.41 -15.75
C SER A 130 -39.74 -22.68 -14.99
N VAL A 131 -38.75 -22.57 -14.11
CA VAL A 131 -38.48 -23.62 -13.10
C VAL A 131 -39.54 -23.48 -12.01
N ILE A 132 -40.68 -24.13 -12.20
CA ILE A 132 -41.74 -24.23 -11.19
C ILE A 132 -41.38 -25.40 -10.28
N VAL A 133 -40.75 -25.12 -9.13
CA VAL A 133 -40.61 -26.11 -8.06
C VAL A 133 -41.96 -26.25 -7.37
N ARG A 134 -42.77 -27.24 -7.76
CA ARG A 134 -43.90 -27.70 -6.94
C ARG A 134 -43.32 -28.60 -5.85
N SER A 135 -43.28 -28.08 -4.63
CA SER A 135 -43.09 -28.88 -3.42
C SER A 135 -44.13 -30.02 -3.41
N ALA A 136 -43.67 -31.26 -3.52
CA ALA A 136 -44.50 -32.43 -3.30
C ALA A 136 -44.34 -32.83 -1.83
N ASP A 137 -45.32 -32.47 -1.01
CA ASP A 137 -45.38 -32.88 0.40
C ASP A 137 -45.73 -34.37 0.46
N THR A 138 -44.94 -35.16 1.18
CA THR A 138 -45.24 -36.58 1.40
C THR A 138 -45.87 -36.71 2.77
N GLY A 139 -47.04 -37.36 2.88
CA GLY A 139 -47.76 -37.54 4.15
C GLY A 139 -47.06 -38.40 5.23
N GLN A 140 -45.74 -38.56 5.12
CA GLN A 140 -44.86 -39.30 6.03
C GLN A 140 -43.87 -38.30 6.66
N PRO A 141 -43.79 -38.19 8.00
CA PRO A 141 -42.89 -37.25 8.66
C PRO A 141 -41.42 -37.60 8.36
N GLY A 142 -40.75 -36.74 7.59
CA GLY A 142 -39.31 -36.84 7.27
C GLY A 142 -38.95 -37.25 5.83
N GLY A 143 -39.95 -37.55 4.98
CA GLY A 143 -39.73 -37.78 3.56
C GLY A 143 -39.74 -36.48 2.75
N SER A 144 -38.81 -36.31 1.82
CA SER A 144 -38.80 -35.18 0.88
C SER A 144 -38.64 -35.69 -0.54
N VAL A 145 -39.43 -35.14 -1.46
CA VAL A 145 -39.39 -35.49 -2.89
C VAL A 145 -39.02 -34.27 -3.71
N MET A 146 -38.01 -34.44 -4.58
CA MET A 146 -37.60 -33.45 -5.56
C MET A 146 -37.88 -33.99 -6.96
N VAL A 147 -38.67 -33.25 -7.74
CA VAL A 147 -39.00 -33.60 -9.12
C VAL A 147 -38.31 -32.60 -10.04
N TYR A 148 -37.49 -33.12 -10.94
CA TYR A 148 -36.88 -32.34 -12.00
C TYR A 148 -37.42 -32.85 -13.34
N SER A 149 -38.18 -32.02 -14.04
CA SER A 149 -38.66 -32.29 -15.39
C SER A 149 -37.89 -31.41 -16.38
N THR A 150 -37.42 -32.02 -17.46
CA THR A 150 -36.83 -31.29 -18.59
C THR A 150 -37.74 -31.50 -19.81
N PRO A 151 -38.68 -30.59 -20.10
CA PRO A 151 -39.72 -30.79 -21.11
C PRO A 151 -39.15 -31.06 -22.51
N GLU A 152 -37.99 -30.48 -22.82
CA GLU A 152 -37.32 -30.62 -24.11
C GLU A 152 -36.79 -32.03 -24.40
N LYS A 153 -36.60 -32.86 -23.37
CA LYS A 153 -36.02 -34.21 -23.50
C LYS A 153 -36.98 -35.32 -23.09
N ASP A 154 -38.25 -34.98 -22.84
CA ASP A 154 -39.32 -35.87 -22.36
C ASP A 154 -38.88 -36.80 -21.20
N LEU A 155 -38.00 -36.27 -20.34
CA LEU A 155 -37.40 -36.99 -19.23
C LEU A 155 -37.79 -36.31 -17.92
N THR A 156 -38.31 -37.12 -17.00
CA THR A 156 -38.61 -36.70 -15.64
C THR A 156 -37.80 -37.55 -14.66
N VAL A 157 -37.01 -36.89 -13.82
CA VAL A 157 -36.22 -37.53 -12.78
C VAL A 157 -36.83 -37.19 -11.43
N ILE A 158 -37.22 -38.23 -10.70
CA ILE A 158 -37.84 -38.10 -9.38
C ILE A 158 -36.87 -38.65 -8.34
N TRP A 159 -36.48 -37.81 -7.39
CA TRP A 159 -35.63 -38.18 -6.27
C TRP A 159 -36.47 -38.24 -5.00
N VAL A 160 -36.45 -39.39 -4.33
CA VAL A 160 -37.17 -39.60 -3.06
C VAL A 160 -36.15 -39.90 -1.96
N PHE A 161 -36.17 -39.11 -0.90
CA PHE A 161 -35.25 -39.24 0.23
C PHE A 161 -36.01 -39.61 1.51
N GLY A 162 -35.40 -40.44 2.37
CA GLY A 162 -35.89 -40.69 3.73
C GLY A 162 -36.89 -41.84 3.90
N LEU A 163 -37.06 -42.74 2.92
CA LEU A 163 -37.95 -43.91 3.09
C LEU A 163 -37.33 -44.97 4.02
N PRO A 164 -38.07 -45.51 5.01
CA PRO A 164 -37.62 -46.65 5.80
C PRO A 164 -37.44 -47.89 4.93
N ARG A 165 -36.38 -48.68 5.15
CA ARG A 165 -36.20 -49.96 4.45
C ARG A 165 -37.16 -50.99 5.05
N GLU A 166 -38.18 -51.40 4.31
CA GLU A 166 -39.00 -52.55 4.70
C GLU A 166 -38.18 -53.84 4.53
N GLY A 167 -37.94 -54.57 5.64
CA GLY A 167 -37.40 -55.92 5.60
C GLY A 167 -36.06 -56.14 6.31
N SER A 168 -36.01 -55.98 7.63
CA SER A 168 -35.16 -56.80 8.50
C SER A 168 -35.78 -56.88 9.90
N THR A 169 -36.92 -57.55 9.99
CA THR A 169 -37.41 -58.10 11.26
C THR A 169 -36.48 -59.24 11.69
N GLY A 170 -36.25 -59.35 12.99
CA GLY A 170 -35.09 -60.00 13.60
C GLY A 170 -34.98 -61.52 13.48
N VAL A 171 -33.77 -61.97 13.82
CA VAL A 171 -33.49 -63.29 14.39
C VAL A 171 -32.52 -63.04 15.55
N GLU A 172 -32.90 -63.52 16.73
CA GLU A 172 -32.06 -63.67 17.93
C GLU A 172 -30.80 -64.51 17.65
#